data_AF-A0A944DH83-F1
#
_entry.id   AF-A0A944DH83-F1
#
_cell.length_a   1.000
_cell.length_b   1.000
_cell.length_c   1.000
_cell.angle_alpha   90.00
_cell.angle_beta   90.00
_cell.angle_gamma   90.00
#
_symmetry.space_group_name_H-M   'P 1'
#
loop_
_entity.id
_entity.type
_entity.pdbx_description
1 polymer ?
#
loop_
_entity_poly.entity_id
_entity_poly.type
_entity_poly.pdbx_seq_one_letter_code
_entity_poly.pdbx_strand_id
1 'polypeptide(L)' 'LRKIIKTRGHFPSDEAATKLIWLALRNITADWGRAAKDWKAAMNQFAILYEDRFTDHRLK' A
#
# COMPACT_ATOMS: atom_id res chain seq x y z
N LEU A 1 -8.35 -8.43 -2.74
CA LEU A 1 -8.14 -9.70 -2.01
C LEU A 1 -9.39 -10.59 -1.93
N ARG A 2 -10.51 -10.15 -1.30
CA ARG A 2 -11.74 -10.97 -1.16
C ARG A 2 -12.19 -11.69 -2.44
N LYS A 3 -12.18 -11.00 -3.60
CA LYS A 3 -12.56 -11.58 -4.91
C LYS A 3 -11.68 -12.77 -5.34
N ILE A 4 -10.40 -12.76 -4.97
CA ILE A 4 -9.42 -13.80 -5.35
C ILE A 4 -9.54 -15.02 -4.45
N ILE A 5 -9.90 -14.81 -3.19
CA ILE A 5 -9.97 -15.86 -2.17
C ILE A 5 -11.36 -16.53 -2.16
N LYS A 6 -12.45 -15.80 -2.47
CA LYS A 6 -13.83 -16.31 -2.37
C LYS A 6 -14.15 -17.53 -3.25
N THR A 7 -13.36 -17.79 -4.29
CA THR A 7 -13.54 -18.92 -5.21
C THR A 7 -12.59 -20.08 -4.92
N ARG A 8 -11.65 -19.90 -3.98
CA ARG A 8 -10.75 -20.96 -3.51
C ARG A 8 -11.39 -21.62 -2.28
N GLY A 9 -11.52 -22.95 -2.31
CA GLY A 9 -11.95 -23.76 -1.16
C GLY A 9 -10.86 -23.86 -0.09
N HIS A 10 -10.73 -25.01 0.57
CA HIS A 10 -9.68 -25.23 1.56
C HIS A 10 -8.28 -25.19 0.92
N PHE A 11 -7.32 -24.57 1.61
CA PHE A 11 -5.93 -24.55 1.19
C PHE A 11 -5.20 -25.80 1.69
N PRO A 12 -4.36 -26.44 0.87
CA PRO A 12 -3.63 -27.65 1.26
C PRO A 12 -2.52 -27.38 2.28
N SER A 13 -2.09 -26.12 2.45
CA SER A 13 -1.14 -25.68 3.48
C SER A 13 -1.22 -24.15 3.64
N ASP A 14 -0.70 -23.66 4.77
CA ASP A 14 -0.56 -22.22 5.03
C ASP A 14 0.37 -21.53 4.04
N GLU A 15 1.39 -22.24 3.55
CA GLU A 15 2.31 -21.73 2.54
C GLU A 15 1.60 -21.49 1.21
N ALA A 16 0.70 -22.40 0.81
CA ALA A 16 -0.12 -22.23 -0.39
C ALA A 16 -1.04 -21.01 -0.28
N ALA A 17 -1.64 -20.78 0.89
CA ALA A 17 -2.45 -19.59 1.16
C ALA A 17 -1.61 -18.31 1.09
N THR A 18 -0.44 -18.31 1.73
CA THR A 18 0.49 -17.17 1.78
C THR A 18 0.96 -16.78 0.38
N LYS A 19 1.33 -17.77 -0.45
CA LYS A 19 1.76 -17.55 -1.83
C LYS A 19 0.66 -16.92 -2.68
N LEU A 20 -0.59 -17.37 -2.50
CA LEU A 20 -1.72 -16.80 -3.23
C LEU A 20 -1.97 -15.34 -2.82
N ILE A 21 -1.92 -15.02 -1.52
CA ILE A 21 -2.07 -13.65 -1.03
C ILE A 21 -0.95 -12.77 -1.60
N TRP A 22 0.29 -13.25 -1.59
CA TRP A 22 1.44 -12.51 -2.14
C TRP A 22 1.27 -12.22 -3.63
N LEU A 23 0.91 -13.22 -4.44
CA LEU A 23 0.67 -13.03 -5.88
C LEU A 23 -0.49 -12.06 -6.14
N ALA A 24 -1.56 -12.18 -5.36
CA ALA A 24 -2.71 -11.29 -5.44
C ALA A 24 -2.33 -9.83 -5.15
N LEU A 25 -1.57 -9.59 -4.08
CA LEU A 25 -1.08 -8.26 -3.72
C LEU A 25 -0.16 -7.72 -4.80
N ARG A 26 0.82 -8.51 -5.26
CA ARG A 26 1.78 -8.11 -6.29
C ARG A 26 1.08 -7.63 -7.56
N ASN A 27 0.06 -8.35 -8.01
CA ASN A 27 -0.71 -7.98 -9.19
C ASN A 27 -1.53 -6.71 -8.97
N ILE A 28 -2.17 -6.55 -7.80
CA ILE A 28 -2.94 -5.33 -7.47
C ILE A 28 -2.01 -4.11 -7.43
N THR A 29 -0.84 -4.24 -6.82
CA THR A 29 0.10 -3.12 -6.67
C THR A 29 0.82 -2.76 -7.97
N ALA A 30 0.88 -3.68 -8.95
CA ALA A 30 1.47 -3.39 -10.26
C ALA A 30 0.73 -2.25 -10.98
N ASP A 31 -0.58 -2.13 -10.76
CA ASP A 31 -1.42 -1.09 -11.37
C ASP A 31 -1.41 0.22 -10.56
N TRP A 32 -0.77 0.28 -9.39
CA TRP A 32 -0.77 1.43 -8.48
C TRP A 32 0.24 2.53 -8.87
N GLY A 33 0.63 2.61 -10.13
CA GLY A 33 1.61 3.60 -10.60
C GLY A 33 1.11 5.06 -10.64
N ARG A 34 -0.20 5.29 -10.54
CA ARG A 34 -0.75 6.67 -10.54
C ARG A 34 -0.81 7.22 -9.13
N ALA A 35 -0.22 8.40 -8.93
CA ALA A 35 -0.43 9.18 -7.72
C ALA A 35 -1.91 9.53 -7.54
N ALA A 36 -2.36 9.65 -6.28
CA ALA A 36 -3.68 10.18 -5.98
C ALA A 36 -3.82 11.58 -6.60
N LYS A 37 -4.99 11.87 -7.21
CA LYS A 37 -5.21 13.08 -8.04
C LYS A 37 -4.75 14.37 -7.35
N ASP A 38 -5.07 14.52 -6.06
CA ASP A 38 -4.82 15.74 -5.30
C ASP A 38 -3.67 15.60 -4.31
N TRP A 39 -2.77 14.63 -4.53
CA TRP A 39 -1.68 14.32 -3.60
C TRP A 39 -0.81 15.54 -3.28
N LYS A 40 -0.52 16.37 -4.29
CA LYS A 40 0.28 17.59 -4.13
C LYS A 40 -0.40 18.61 -3.21
N ALA A 41 -1.71 18.80 -3.35
CA ALA A 41 -2.46 19.73 -2.49
C ALA A 41 -2.53 19.21 -1.05
N ALA A 42 -2.79 17.92 -0.87
CA ALA A 42 -2.76 17.28 0.46
C ALA A 42 -1.37 17.38 1.11
N MET A 43 -0.29 17.18 0.34
CA MET A 43 1.08 17.29 0.84
C MET A 43 1.38 18.69 1.39
N ASN A 44 0.90 19.75 0.75
CA ASN A 44 1.06 21.12 1.26
C ASN A 44 0.36 21.31 2.61
N GLN A 45 -0.81 20.69 2.82
CA GLN A 45 -1.49 20.73 4.12
C GLN A 45 -0.70 19.96 5.18
N PHE A 46 -0.14 18.80 4.84
CA PHE A 46 0.72 18.04 5.75
C PHE A 46 1.99 18.81 6.12
N ALA A 47 2.59 19.53 5.18
CA ALA A 47 3.77 20.35 5.44
C ALA A 47 3.51 21.47 6.45
N ILE A 48 2.28 22.02 6.49
CA ILE A 48 1.88 23.03 7.48
C ILE A 48 1.56 22.39 8.83
N LEU A 49 0.77 21.31 8.84
CA LEU A 49 0.31 20.69 10.08
C LEU A 49 1.40 19.93 10.84
N TYR A 50 2.40 19.40 10.12
CA TYR A 50 3.47 18.57 10.66
C TYR A 50 4.84 19.09 10.25
N GLU A 51 5.01 20.43 10.28
CA GLU A 51 6.24 21.12 9.85
C GLU A 51 7.51 20.51 10.46
N ASP A 52 7.45 20.13 11.74
CA ASP A 52 8.52 19.48 12.51
C ASP A 52 9.02 18.15 11.89
N ARG A 53 8.16 17.44 11.16
CA ARG A 53 8.48 16.17 10.47
C ARG A 53 9.11 16.37 9.10
N PHE A 54 8.92 17.54 8.49
CA PHE A 54 9.50 17.89 7.19
C PHE A 54 10.84 18.64 7.34
N THR A 55 11.08 19.27 8.48
CA THR A 55 12.21 20.16 8.72
C THR A 55 13.19 19.64 9.78
N ASP A 56 13.13 18.35 10.13
CA ASP A 56 13.99 17.78 11.19
C ASP A 56 15.47 18.10 10.92
N HIS A 57 15.96 19.04 11.72
CA HIS A 57 17.30 19.62 11.65
C HIS A 57 18.33 18.71 12.33
N ARG A 58 17.92 17.60 12.95
CA ARG A 58 18.79 16.66 13.69
C ARG A 58 19.53 15.66 12.78
N LEU A 59 19.34 15.74 11.47
CA LEU A 59 20.08 14.93 10.47
C LEU A 59 21.16 15.73 9.72
N LYS A 60 21.59 16.87 10.25
CA LYS A 60 22.81 17.57 9.80
C LYS A 60 23.94 17.42 10.81
#